data_AF-A0A0A5G0Q8-F1
#
_entry.id   AF-A0A0A5G0Q8-F1
#
_cell.length_a   1.000
_cell.length_b   1.000
_cell.length_c   1.000
_cell.angle_alpha   90.00
_cell.angle_beta   90.00
_cell.angle_gamma   90.00
#
_symmetry.space_group_name_H-M   'P 1'
#
loop_
_entity.id
_entity.type
_entity.pdbx_description
1 polymer ?
#
loop_
_entity_poly.entity_id
_entity_poly.type
_entity_poly.pdbx_seq_one_letter_code
_entity_poly.pdbx_strand_id
1 'polypeptide(L)'
;MKNNVRYFILFIVFSASFTFGVWLLDVLEGSKITNTEHVDLNGGLLFIVWMFTWVLFGAIMVPLTLSIDKFINHVVIRVLIYSLVGYLFGMVVFHRSFEHIQTYELNEMTSSLIFLGVGLLYAITDQYTYRKVTDDAH
;
A
#
# COMPACT_ATOMS: atom_id res chain seq x y z
N MET A 1 1.28 -12.32 -21.24
CA MET A 1 1.21 -12.91 -19.89
C MET A 1 -0.26 -13.12 -19.59
N LYS A 2 -0.65 -14.18 -18.87
CA LYS A 2 -2.08 -14.35 -18.51
C LYS A 2 -2.51 -13.31 -17.47
N ASN A 3 -3.72 -12.77 -17.57
CA ASN A 3 -4.28 -11.79 -16.61
C ASN A 3 -4.19 -12.27 -15.16
N ASN A 4 -4.43 -13.55 -14.90
CA ASN A 4 -4.37 -14.11 -13.54
C ASN A 4 -2.96 -13.98 -12.94
N VAL A 5 -1.92 -14.12 -13.77
CA VAL A 5 -0.51 -13.97 -13.33
C VAL A 5 -0.21 -12.51 -13.02
N ARG A 6 -0.72 -11.56 -13.82
CA ARG A 6 -0.62 -10.12 -13.53
C ARG A 6 -1.20 -9.78 -12.17
N TYR A 7 -2.45 -10.18 -11.91
CA TYR A 7 -3.11 -9.89 -10.63
C TYR A 7 -2.41 -10.55 -9.44
N PHE A 8 -1.86 -11.75 -9.63
CA PHE A 8 -1.08 -12.42 -8.59
C PHE A 8 0.23 -11.67 -8.27
N ILE A 9 0.94 -11.16 -9.29
CA ILE A 9 2.14 -10.33 -9.08
C ILE A 9 1.77 -9.04 -8.36
N LEU A 10 0.71 -8.35 -8.80
CA LEU A 10 0.23 -7.12 -8.17
C LEU A 10 -0.17 -7.33 -6.71
N PHE A 11 -0.83 -8.45 -6.44
CA PHE A 11 -1.17 -8.85 -5.09
C PHE A 11 0.08 -9.02 -4.22
N ILE A 12 1.07 -9.80 -4.66
CA ILE A 12 2.30 -10.01 -3.88
C ILE A 12 3.03 -8.69 -3.63
N VAL A 13 3.17 -7.86 -4.67
CA VAL A 13 3.87 -6.57 -4.55
C VAL A 13 3.12 -5.65 -3.60
N PHE A 14 1.80 -5.54 -3.71
CA PHE A 14 0.99 -4.73 -2.81
C PHE A 14 1.10 -5.23 -1.36
N SER A 15 0.84 -6.51 -1.12
CA SER A 15 0.87 -7.09 0.23
C SER A 15 2.23 -6.92 0.89
N ALA A 16 3.32 -7.19 0.16
CA ALA A 16 4.68 -7.05 0.68
C ALA A 16 5.06 -5.59 0.96
N SER A 17 4.82 -4.69 0.00
CA SER A 17 5.16 -3.28 0.17
C SER A 17 4.29 -2.61 1.23
N PHE A 18 3.00 -2.96 1.33
CA PHE A 18 2.10 -2.43 2.34
C PHE A 18 2.48 -2.90 3.74
N THR A 19 2.70 -4.20 3.95
CA THR A 19 3.15 -4.72 5.26
C THR A 19 4.50 -4.15 5.66
N PHE A 20 5.44 -4.04 4.71
CA PHE A 20 6.71 -3.37 4.94
C PHE A 20 6.53 -1.89 5.29
N GLY A 21 5.60 -1.18 4.63
CA GLY A 21 5.27 0.21 4.94
C GLY A 21 4.72 0.40 6.35
N VAL A 22 3.82 -0.48 6.78
CA VAL A 22 3.32 -0.50 8.17
C VAL A 22 4.46 -0.73 9.16
N TRP A 23 5.32 -1.72 8.90
CA TRP A 23 6.47 -1.99 9.76
C TRP A 23 7.45 -0.80 9.81
N LEU A 24 7.72 -0.18 8.66
CA LEU A 24 8.61 0.98 8.59
C LEU A 24 8.04 2.18 9.35
N LEU A 25 6.73 2.39 9.27
CA LEU A 25 6.05 3.43 10.05
C LEU A 25 6.20 3.18 11.56
N ASP A 26 6.04 1.94 11.99
CA ASP A 26 6.21 1.53 13.39
C ASP A 26 7.63 1.79 13.90
N VAL A 27 8.64 1.43 13.10
CA VAL A 27 10.04 1.70 13.43
C VAL A 27 10.33 3.21 13.55
N LEU A 28 9.77 4.02 12.64
CA LEU A 28 10.08 5.45 12.58
C LEU A 28 9.29 6.31 13.57
N GLU A 29 8.00 5.99 13.77
CA GLU A 29 7.09 6.77 14.61
C GLU A 29 6.78 6.04 15.93
N GLY A 30 6.61 4.72 15.91
CA GLY A 30 6.36 3.91 17.10
C GLY A 30 7.49 3.95 18.12
N SER A 31 8.74 4.00 17.66
CA SER A 31 9.93 4.13 18.54
C SER A 31 9.97 5.42 19.39
N LYS A 32 9.14 6.42 19.06
CA LYS A 32 9.02 7.67 19.83
C LYS A 32 8.08 7.54 21.02
N ILE A 33 7.25 6.50 21.06
CA ILE A 33 6.26 6.26 22.10
C ILE A 33 6.94 5.55 23.27
N THR A 34 6.62 5.94 24.50
CA THR A 34 7.21 5.28 25.68
C THR A 34 6.74 3.82 25.76
N ASN A 35 7.67 2.89 26.01
CA ASN A 35 7.48 1.43 25.92
C ASN A 35 6.26 0.83 26.66
N THR A 36 5.62 1.55 27.58
CA THR A 36 4.41 1.07 28.29
C THR A 36 3.12 1.27 27.51
N GLU A 37 3.11 2.17 26.51
CA GLU A 37 1.93 2.53 25.72
C GLU A 37 2.02 2.05 24.26
N HIS A 38 3.22 1.66 23.82
CA HIS A 38 3.45 1.16 22.47
C HIS A 38 3.28 -0.37 22.41
N VAL A 39 2.51 -0.84 21.43
CA VAL A 39 2.47 -2.26 21.09
C VAL A 39 3.39 -2.46 19.88
N ASP A 40 4.59 -2.99 20.12
CA ASP A 40 5.54 -3.32 19.05
C ASP A 40 4.86 -4.21 18.01
N LEU A 41 4.98 -3.86 16.72
CA LEU A 41 4.57 -4.73 15.62
C LEU A 41 5.56 -5.89 15.47
N ASN A 42 5.43 -6.85 16.38
CA ASN A 42 6.10 -8.13 16.33
C ASN A 42 5.58 -9.00 15.16
N GLY A 43 6.26 -10.11 14.89
CA GLY A 43 5.96 -10.98 13.75
C GLY A 43 4.50 -11.48 13.69
N GLY A 44 3.83 -11.63 14.83
CA GLY A 44 2.41 -12.02 14.89
C GLY A 44 1.48 -10.92 14.38
N LEU A 45 1.68 -9.68 14.82
CA LEU A 45 0.90 -8.52 14.36
C LEU A 45 1.18 -8.20 12.89
N LEU A 46 2.43 -8.31 12.44
CA LEU A 46 2.77 -8.15 11.02
C LEU A 46 2.10 -9.20 10.13
N PHE A 47 1.93 -10.43 10.61
CA PHE A 47 1.19 -11.45 9.89
C PHE A 47 -0.30 -11.10 9.76
N ILE A 48 -0.91 -10.53 10.82
CA ILE A 48 -2.30 -10.04 10.77
C ILE A 48 -2.43 -8.89 9.76
N VAL A 49 -1.50 -7.93 9.78
CA VAL A 49 -1.43 -6.85 8.79
C VAL A 49 -1.34 -7.44 7.38
N TRP A 50 -0.46 -8.41 7.15
CA TRP A 50 -0.35 -9.10 5.87
C TRP A 50 -1.67 -9.74 5.45
N MET A 51 -2.37 -10.47 6.34
CA MET A 51 -3.70 -11.04 6.01
C MET A 51 -4.71 -9.95 5.66
N PHE A 52 -4.68 -8.81 6.35
CA PHE A 52 -5.56 -7.67 6.07
C PHE A 52 -5.31 -7.07 4.68
N THR A 53 -4.07 -7.08 4.19
CA THR A 53 -3.76 -6.63 2.82
C THR A 53 -4.49 -7.43 1.75
N TRP A 54 -4.89 -8.68 2.01
CA TRP A 54 -5.63 -9.49 1.04
C TRP A 54 -7.03 -8.93 0.83
N VAL A 55 -7.67 -8.54 1.93
CA VAL A 55 -8.99 -7.91 1.91
C VAL A 55 -8.89 -6.54 1.23
N LEU A 56 -7.92 -5.71 1.61
CA LEU A 56 -7.69 -4.41 0.97
C LEU A 56 -7.42 -4.54 -0.53
N PHE A 57 -6.59 -5.50 -0.92
CA PHE A 57 -6.25 -5.73 -2.31
C PHE A 57 -7.50 -6.13 -3.11
N GLY A 58 -8.25 -7.13 -2.63
CA GLY A 58 -9.46 -7.60 -3.31
C GLY A 58 -10.57 -6.55 -3.35
N ALA A 59 -10.81 -5.84 -2.24
CA ALA A 59 -11.91 -4.91 -2.10
C ALA A 59 -11.64 -3.53 -2.73
N ILE A 60 -10.39 -3.08 -2.77
CA ILE A 60 -10.03 -1.73 -3.23
C ILE A 60 -9.13 -1.78 -4.45
N MET A 61 -7.98 -2.46 -4.37
CA MET A 61 -6.96 -2.37 -5.43
C MET A 61 -7.39 -3.06 -6.73
N VAL A 62 -8.07 -4.21 -6.65
CA VAL A 62 -8.60 -4.91 -7.83
C VAL A 62 -9.65 -4.07 -8.57
N PRO A 63 -10.75 -3.60 -7.93
CA PRO A 63 -11.74 -2.78 -8.64
C PRO A 63 -11.16 -1.45 -9.12
N LEU A 64 -10.22 -0.86 -8.38
CA LEU A 64 -9.49 0.33 -8.83
C LEU A 64 -8.68 0.04 -10.10
N THR A 65 -7.91 -1.04 -10.13
CA THR A 65 -7.08 -1.42 -11.27
C THR A 65 -7.93 -1.72 -12.51
N LEU A 66 -9.02 -2.47 -12.33
CA LEU A 66 -9.98 -2.72 -13.41
C LEU A 66 -10.62 -1.44 -13.94
N SER A 67 -10.96 -0.50 -13.06
CA SER A 67 -11.54 0.79 -13.45
C SER A 67 -10.52 1.63 -14.23
N ILE A 68 -9.28 1.69 -13.75
CA ILE A 68 -8.19 2.39 -14.43
C ILE A 68 -7.94 1.79 -15.81
N ASP A 69 -7.84 0.47 -15.92
CA ASP A 69 -7.62 -0.23 -17.20
C ASP A 69 -8.74 0.05 -18.21
N LYS A 70 -9.98 0.25 -17.73
CA LYS A 70 -11.15 0.49 -18.58
C LYS A 70 -11.27 1.94 -19.03
N PHE A 71 -10.94 2.90 -18.18
CA PHE A 71 -11.26 4.31 -18.41
C PHE A 71 -10.04 5.21 -18.65
N ILE A 72 -8.83 4.79 -18.25
CA ILE A 72 -7.65 5.65 -18.22
C ILE A 72 -6.53 5.08 -19.09
N ASN A 73 -6.33 5.68 -20.26
CA ASN A 73 -5.26 5.29 -21.20
C ASN A 73 -3.91 5.96 -20.93
N HIS A 74 -3.86 6.98 -20.08
CA HIS A 74 -2.64 7.78 -19.87
C HIS A 74 -1.85 7.30 -18.65
N VAL A 75 -0.65 6.79 -18.88
CA VAL A 75 0.25 6.25 -17.85
C VAL A 75 0.47 7.20 -16.67
N VAL A 76 0.68 8.50 -16.95
CA VAL A 76 0.90 9.52 -15.92
C VAL A 76 -0.30 9.60 -14.96
N ILE A 77 -1.52 9.55 -15.49
CA ILE A 77 -2.74 9.61 -14.67
C ILE A 77 -2.84 8.35 -13.79
N ARG A 78 -2.51 7.16 -14.33
CA ARG A 78 -2.51 5.90 -13.55
C ARG A 78 -1.56 6.00 -12.36
N VAL A 79 -0.34 6.48 -12.58
CA VAL A 79 0.67 6.68 -11.52
C VAL A 79 0.17 7.64 -10.46
N LEU A 80 -0.42 8.77 -10.85
CA LEU A 80 -0.97 9.74 -9.91
C LEU A 80 -2.11 9.15 -9.07
N ILE A 81 -3.03 8.39 -9.67
CA ILE A 81 -4.15 7.79 -8.94
C ILE A 81 -3.64 6.79 -7.91
N TYR A 82 -2.76 5.86 -8.28
CA TYR A 82 -2.23 4.88 -7.32
C TYR A 82 -1.40 5.53 -6.22
N SER A 83 -0.62 6.56 -6.55
CA SER A 83 0.15 7.32 -5.54
C SER A 83 -0.77 8.04 -4.57
N LEU A 84 -1.85 8.64 -5.06
CA LEU A 84 -2.85 9.31 -4.23
C LEU A 84 -3.59 8.32 -3.33
N VAL A 85 -3.99 7.16 -3.85
CA VAL A 85 -4.61 6.10 -3.04
C VAL A 85 -3.65 5.58 -1.97
N GLY A 86 -2.38 5.38 -2.32
CA GLY A 86 -1.33 5.05 -1.35
C GLY A 86 -1.21 6.11 -0.26
N TYR A 87 -1.07 7.39 -0.64
CA TYR A 87 -1.04 8.51 0.30
C TYR A 87 -2.24 8.50 1.26
N LEU A 88 -3.46 8.32 0.75
CA LEU A 88 -4.68 8.24 1.55
C LEU A 88 -4.70 7.04 2.49
N PHE A 89 -4.18 5.88 2.05
CA PHE A 89 -3.99 4.75 2.95
C PHE A 89 -3.03 5.08 4.08
N GLY A 90 -1.94 5.82 3.81
CA GLY A 90 -1.02 6.26 4.86
C GLY A 90 -1.70 7.11 5.92
N MET A 91 -2.56 8.05 5.51
CA MET A 91 -3.36 8.84 6.46
C MET A 91 -4.27 7.95 7.32
N VAL A 92 -4.99 7.01 6.70
CA VAL A 92 -5.90 6.10 7.43
C VAL A 92 -5.14 5.19 8.38
N VAL A 93 -4.02 4.61 7.93
CA VAL A 93 -3.16 3.74 8.75
C VAL A 93 -2.64 4.53 9.95
N PHE A 94 -2.14 5.75 9.74
CA PHE A 94 -1.61 6.57 10.82
C PHE A 94 -2.67 6.86 11.89
N HIS A 95 -3.85 7.33 11.48
CA HIS A 95 -4.94 7.59 12.42
C HIS A 95 -5.34 6.31 13.15
N ARG A 96 -5.53 5.18 12.46
CA ARG A 96 -5.91 3.93 13.13
C ARG A 96 -4.85 3.41 14.10
N SER A 97 -3.58 3.63 13.81
CA SER A 97 -2.47 3.19 14.66
C SER A 97 -2.23 4.11 15.86
N PHE A 98 -2.43 5.43 15.72
CA PHE A 98 -1.96 6.43 16.69
C PHE A 98 -3.03 7.38 17.22
N GLU A 99 -4.31 7.25 16.83
CA GLU A 99 -5.41 8.14 17.25
C GLU A 99 -5.54 8.29 18.78
N HIS A 100 -5.16 7.27 19.54
CA HIS A 100 -5.24 7.25 21.00
C HIS A 100 -3.99 7.83 21.69
N ILE A 101 -2.95 8.19 20.93
CA ILE A 101 -1.60 8.53 21.41
C ILE A 101 -1.28 9.97 20.96
N GLN A 102 -2.11 10.93 21.38
CA GLN A 102 -1.96 12.35 21.02
C GLN A 102 -0.90 13.09 21.86
N THR A 103 -0.36 12.44 22.88
CA THR A 103 0.63 12.98 23.81
C THR A 103 2.04 13.07 23.21
N TYR A 104 2.29 12.43 22.06
CA TYR A 104 3.59 12.38 21.40
C TYR A 104 3.53 13.16 20.08
N GLU A 105 4.65 13.80 19.71
CA GLU A 105 4.80 14.53 18.45
C GLU A 105 5.01 13.56 17.27
N LEU A 106 4.00 12.72 17.00
CA LEU A 106 3.97 11.81 15.87
C LEU A 106 3.62 12.57 14.60
N ASN A 107 4.30 12.24 13.49
CA ASN A 107 4.12 12.94 12.24
C ASN A 107 3.33 12.10 11.22
N GLU A 108 2.08 12.49 10.96
CA GLU A 108 1.22 11.85 9.95
C GLU A 108 1.88 11.86 8.56
N MET A 109 2.63 12.92 8.25
CA MET A 109 3.31 13.07 6.96
C MET A 109 4.30 11.92 6.71
N THR A 110 4.93 11.38 7.75
CA THR A 110 5.83 10.23 7.64
C THR A 110 5.08 9.03 7.05
N SER A 111 3.90 8.71 7.59
CA SER A 111 3.07 7.62 7.08
C SER A 111 2.62 7.88 5.64
N SER A 112 2.05 9.05 5.38
CA SER A 112 1.53 9.38 4.06
C SER A 112 2.60 9.32 2.96
N LEU A 113 3.85 9.71 3.27
CA LEU A 113 4.98 9.58 2.35
C LEU A 113 5.41 8.12 2.12
N ILE A 114 5.44 7.29 3.17
CA ILE A 114 5.76 5.86 3.05
C ILE A 114 4.75 5.18 2.12
N PHE A 115 3.45 5.39 2.36
CA PHE A 115 2.41 4.74 1.57
C PHE A 115 2.21 5.37 0.19
N LEU A 116 2.60 6.64 -0.01
CA LEU A 116 2.77 7.19 -1.36
C LEU A 116 3.81 6.38 -2.14
N GLY A 117 4.92 6.00 -1.49
CA GLY A 117 5.93 5.09 -2.07
C GLY A 117 5.35 3.71 -2.42
N VAL A 118 4.51 3.15 -1.55
CA VAL A 118 3.78 1.89 -1.81
C VAL A 118 2.89 2.02 -3.05
N GLY A 119 2.13 3.11 -3.18
CA GLY A 119 1.30 3.40 -4.35
C GLY A 119 2.12 3.54 -5.63
N LEU A 120 3.28 4.19 -5.57
CA LEU A 120 4.20 4.31 -6.71
C LEU A 120 4.76 2.94 -7.15
N LEU A 121 5.20 2.11 -6.21
CA LEU A 121 5.69 0.76 -6.52
C LEU A 121 4.60 -0.10 -7.17
N TYR A 122 3.37 0.02 -6.67
CA TYR A 122 2.22 -0.62 -7.29
C TYR A 122 2.01 -0.14 -8.72
N ALA A 123 2.02 1.18 -8.95
CA ALA A 123 1.83 1.76 -10.27
C ALA A 123 2.89 1.31 -11.29
N ILE A 124 4.15 1.27 -10.88
CA ILE A 124 5.26 0.82 -11.73
C ILE A 124 5.07 -0.66 -12.11
N THR A 125 4.73 -1.49 -11.12
CA THR A 125 4.48 -2.92 -11.32
C THR A 125 3.30 -3.14 -12.24
N ASP A 126 2.22 -2.39 -12.05
CA ASP A 126 1.03 -2.46 -12.87
C ASP A 126 1.30 -2.04 -14.32
N GLN A 127 2.04 -0.94 -14.53
CA GLN A 127 2.45 -0.50 -15.86
C GLN A 127 3.33 -1.54 -16.57
N TYR A 128 4.27 -2.15 -15.85
CA TYR A 128 5.17 -3.17 -16.40
C TYR A 128 4.40 -4.44 -16.78
N THR A 129 3.52 -4.90 -15.88
CA THR A 129 2.74 -6.12 -16.10
C THR A 129 1.66 -5.94 -17.15
N TYR A 130 1.01 -4.77 -17.22
CA TYR A 130 0.04 -4.44 -18.26
C TYR A 130 0.66 -4.51 -19.65
N ARG A 131 1.82 -3.86 -19.87
CA ARG A 131 2.54 -3.91 -21.15
C ARG A 131 2.84 -5.34 -21.60
N LYS A 132 3.37 -6.18 -20.69
CA LYS A 132 3.63 -7.61 -20.98
C LYS A 132 2.38 -8.44 -21.29
N VAL A 133 1.21 -8.05 -20.79
CA VAL A 133 -0.04 -8.72 -21.17
C VAL A 133 -0.41 -8.36 -22.60
N THR A 134 -0.29 -7.08 -22.97
CA THR A 134 -0.61 -6.58 -24.30
C THR A 134 0.35 -7.08 -25.38
N ASP A 135 1.66 -7.13 -25.10
CA ASP A 135 2.67 -7.58 -26.05
C ASP A 135 2.50 -9.07 -26.42
N ASP A 136 2.13 -9.92 -25.46
CA ASP A 136 1.91 -11.36 -25.70
C ASP A 136 0.55 -11.67 -26.38
N ALA A 137 -0.28 -10.65 -26.64
CA ALA A 137 -1.56 -10.78 -27.34
C ALA A 137 -1.46 -10.50 -28.85
N HIS A 138 -0.28 -10.08 -29.32
CA HIS A 138 0.06 -9.84 -30.73
C HIS A 138 0.99 -10.93 -31.26
#